data_AF-A0A2K9LEM7-F1
#
_entry.id   AF-A0A2K9LEM7-F1
#
_cell.length_a   1.000
_cell.length_b   1.000
_cell.length_c   1.000
_cell.angle_alpha   90.00
_cell.angle_beta   90.00
_cell.angle_gamma   90.00
#
_symmetry.space_group_name_H-M   'P 1'
#
loop_
_entity.id
_entity.type
_entity.pdbx_description
1 polymer ?
#
loop_
_entity_poly.entity_id
_entity_poly.type
_entity_poly.pdbx_seq_one_letter_code
_entity_poly.pdbx_strand_id
1 'polypeptide(L)' 'MKPTRAILTHSNYDADDYAYLCAKGWSDDEILARWTEEAARGNGPCRWESASARAKLAAVTGRPQAKQVN' A
#
# COMPACT_ATOMS: atom_id res chain seq x y z
N MET A 1 -6.93 -7.32 9.18
CA MET A 1 -7.87 -6.18 9.05
C MET A 1 -8.44 -6.20 7.63
N LYS A 2 -9.74 -5.98 7.45
CA LYS A 2 -10.32 -5.85 6.10
C LYS A 2 -10.29 -4.37 5.72
N PRO A 3 -9.77 -4.00 4.53
CA PRO A 3 -9.76 -2.61 4.09
C PRO A 3 -11.19 -2.06 4.03
N THR A 4 -11.39 -0.86 4.54
CA THR A 4 -12.63 -0.12 4.39
C THR A 4 -12.91 0.25 2.93
N ARG A 5 -14.16 0.58 2.60
CA ARG A 5 -14.52 1.03 1.24
C ARG A 5 -13.73 2.28 0.84
N ALA A 6 -13.47 3.19 1.77
CA ALA A 6 -12.70 4.41 1.50
C ALA A 6 -11.29 4.11 0.99
N ILE A 7 -10.59 3.16 1.64
CA ILE A 7 -9.28 2.65 1.20
C ILE A 7 -9.38 2.06 -0.20
N LEU A 8 -10.34 1.16 -0.44
CA LEU A 8 -10.48 0.46 -1.73
C LEU A 8 -10.82 1.38 -2.91
N THR A 9 -11.50 2.51 -2.66
CA THR A 9 -11.88 3.47 -3.69
C THR A 9 -10.88 4.62 -3.87
N HIS A 10 -9.80 4.66 -3.07
CA HIS A 10 -8.83 5.74 -3.14
C HIS A 10 -7.97 5.64 -4.41
N SER A 11 -7.62 6.76 -5.03
CA SER A 11 -6.83 6.80 -6.27
C SER A 11 -5.42 6.22 -6.11
N ASN A 12 -4.87 6.32 -4.89
CA ASN A 12 -3.56 5.77 -4.52
C ASN A 12 -3.65 4.39 -3.86
N TYR A 13 -4.81 3.72 -3.95
CA TYR A 13 -4.94 2.38 -3.42
C TYR A 13 -4.00 1.41 -4.15
N ASP A 14 -3.16 0.75 -3.36
CA ASP A 14 -2.38 -0.42 -3.78
C ASP A 14 -2.47 -1.49 -2.68
N ALA A 15 -2.69 -2.74 -3.08
CA ALA A 15 -2.93 -3.84 -2.15
C ALA A 15 -1.67 -4.21 -1.35
N ASP A 16 -0.49 -4.11 -1.97
CA ASP A 16 0.79 -4.39 -1.32
C ASP A 16 1.15 -3.24 -0.37
N ASP A 17 0.93 -1.99 -0.80
CA ASP A 17 1.17 -0.82 0.06
C ASP A 17 0.26 -0.80 1.29
N TYR A 18 -1.04 -1.09 1.10
CA TYR A 18 -1.97 -1.24 2.21
C TYR A 18 -1.54 -2.38 3.16
N ALA A 19 -1.16 -3.54 2.63
CA ALA A 19 -0.70 -4.67 3.45
C ALA A 19 0.57 -4.31 4.25
N TYR A 20 1.50 -3.56 3.65
CA TYR A 20 2.69 -3.08 4.32
C TYR A 20 2.36 -2.13 5.47
N LEU A 21 1.52 -1.12 5.22
CA LEU A 21 1.14 -0.13 6.23
C LEU A 21 0.36 -0.79 7.38
N CYS A 22 -0.57 -1.69 7.08
CA CYS A 22 -1.26 -2.48 8.10
C CYS A 22 -0.29 -3.35 8.92
N ALA A 23 0.68 -4.02 8.28
CA ALA A 23 1.68 -4.82 9.00
C ALA A 23 2.61 -3.96 9.88
N LYS A 24 2.78 -2.67 9.54
CA LYS A 24 3.45 -1.68 10.38
C LYS A 24 2.60 -1.15 11.54
N GLY A 25 1.32 -1.53 11.61
CA GLY A 25 0.38 -1.12 12.65
C GLY A 25 -0.39 0.17 12.34
N TRP A 26 -0.40 0.61 11.08
CA TRP A 26 -1.16 1.80 10.67
C TRP A 26 -2.64 1.48 10.57
N SER A 27 -3.46 2.43 10.99
CA SER A 27 -4.92 2.41 10.82
C SER A 27 -5.34 2.88 9.43
N ASP A 28 -6.55 2.49 8.99
CA ASP A 28 -7.12 2.93 7.72
C ASP A 28 -7.16 4.46 7.60
N ASP A 29 -7.44 5.19 8.70
CA ASP A 29 -7.49 6.65 8.69
C ASP A 29 -6.11 7.29 8.43
N GLU A 30 -5.05 6.73 9.04
CA GLU A 30 -3.67 7.19 8.83
C GLU A 30 -3.20 6.89 7.40
N ILE A 31 -3.54 5.73 6.87
CA ILE A 31 -3.23 5.33 5.50
C ILE A 31 -3.95 6.27 4.52
N LEU A 32 -5.23 6.54 4.74
CA LEU A 32 -6.03 7.42 3.91
C LEU A 32 -5.50 8.85 3.93
N ALA A 33 -5.17 9.38 5.11
CA ALA A 33 -4.60 10.71 5.25
C ALA A 33 -3.26 10.84 4.48
N ARG A 34 -2.38 9.85 4.63
CA ARG A 34 -1.11 9.80 3.89
C ARG A 34 -1.35 9.75 2.38
N TRP A 35 -2.18 8.84 1.90
CA TRP A 35 -2.45 8.69 0.48
C TRP A 35 -3.13 9.93 -0.11
N THR A 36 -3.99 10.62 0.66
CA THR A 36 -4.59 11.88 0.26
C THR A 36 -3.53 12.98 0.10
N GLU A 37 -2.59 13.07 1.03
CA GLU A 37 -1.47 14.01 0.93
C GLU A 37 -0.56 13.69 -0.26
N GLU A 38 -0.21 12.42 -0.47
CA GLU A 38 0.58 11.98 -1.62
C GLU A 38 -0.12 12.29 -2.94
N ALA A 39 -1.43 12.02 -3.05
CA ALA A 39 -2.23 12.35 -4.21
C ALA A 39 -2.30 13.88 -4.45
N ALA A 40 -2.46 14.68 -3.39
CA ALA A 40 -2.45 16.14 -3.48
C ALA A 40 -1.10 16.71 -3.94
N ARG A 41 0.01 16.00 -3.65
CA ARG A 41 1.35 16.31 -4.15
C ARG A 41 1.62 15.80 -5.57
N GLY A 42 0.68 15.06 -6.16
CA GLY A 42 0.84 14.44 -7.48
C GLY A 42 1.65 13.15 -7.47
N ASN A 43 1.92 12.57 -6.30
CA ASN A 43 2.55 11.26 -6.18
C ASN A 43 1.48 10.17 -6.35
N GLY A 44 1.68 9.28 -7.32
CA GLY A 44 0.83 8.11 -7.52
C GLY A 44 1.05 7.03 -6.45
N PRO A 45 0.34 5.89 -6.57
CA PRO A 45 0.46 4.77 -5.63
C PRO A 45 1.89 4.23 -5.57
N CYS A 46 2.33 3.85 -4.37
CA CYS A 46 3.59 3.15 -4.17
C CYS A 46 3.47 1.70 -4.68
N ARG A 47 3.98 1.42 -5.88
CA ARG A 47 3.82 0.12 -6.56
C ARG A 47 4.85 -0.95 -6.19
N TRP A 48 5.78 -0.64 -5.28
CA TRP A 48 6.81 -1.57 -4.82
C TRP A 48 7.63 -2.24 -5.95
N GLU A 49 7.87 -1.54 -7.07
CA GLU A 49 8.40 -2.16 -8.30
C GLU A 49 9.86 -2.62 -8.21
N SER A 50 10.67 -1.98 -7.35
CA SER A 50 12.10 -2.30 -7.24
C SER A 50 12.31 -3.60 -6.45
N ALA A 51 13.37 -4.35 -6.79
CA ALA A 51 13.71 -5.61 -6.11
C ALA A 51 13.90 -5.43 -4.60
N SER A 52 14.51 -4.32 -4.18
CA SER A 52 14.70 -3.97 -2.77
C SER A 52 13.38 -3.63 -2.07
N ALA A 53 12.47 -2.92 -2.72
CA ALA A 53 11.13 -2.67 -2.20
C ALA A 53 10.40 -3.99 -1.99
N ARG A 54 10.35 -4.87 -3.00
CA ARG A 54 9.70 -6.19 -2.89
C ARG A 54 10.27 -7.05 -1.75
N ALA A 55 11.60 -7.05 -1.57
CA ALA A 55 12.23 -7.77 -0.47
C ALA A 55 11.77 -7.22 0.90
N LYS A 56 11.68 -5.89 1.04
CA LYS A 56 11.20 -5.23 2.26
C LYS A 56 9.71 -5.50 2.50
N LEU A 57 8.89 -5.44 1.47
CA LEU A 57 7.48 -5.79 1.53
C LEU A 57 7.30 -7.22 2.06
N ALA A 58 8.03 -8.18 1.47
CA ALA A 58 7.96 -9.58 1.89
C ALA A 58 8.45 -9.79 3.32
N ALA A 59 9.50 -9.09 3.73
CA ALA A 59 10.00 -9.16 5.11
C ALA A 59 8.99 -8.63 6.15
N VAL A 60 8.23 -7.58 5.80
CA VAL A 60 7.27 -6.95 6.72
C VAL A 60 5.91 -7.65 6.70
N THR A 61 5.42 -8.04 5.52
CA THR A 61 4.08 -8.62 5.34
C THR A 61 4.08 -10.15 5.36
N GLY A 62 5.24 -10.79 5.24
CA GLY A 62 5.38 -12.23 5.02
C GLY A 62 4.87 -12.69 3.65
N ARG A 63 4.53 -11.77 2.74
CA ARG A 63 3.94 -12.07 1.44
C ARG A 63 4.90 -11.66 0.32
N PRO A 64 5.21 -12.55 -0.63
CA PRO A 64 5.76 -12.11 -1.90
C PRO A 64 4.71 -11.25 -2.59
N GLN A 65 5.11 -10.13 -3.20
CA GLN A 65 4.23 -9.35 -4.08
C GLN A 65 3.52 -10.32 -5.04
N ALA A 66 2.20 -10.27 -5.04
CA ALA A 66 1.42 -11.09 -5.96
C ALA A 66 1.88 -10.70 -7.37
N LYS A 67 2.40 -11.65 -8.13
CA LYS A 67 2.73 -11.41 -9.55
C LYS A 67 1.46 -10.84 -10.18
N GLN A 68 1.51 -9.59 -10.64
CA GLN A 68 0.57 -9.12 -11.65
C GLN A 68 0.74 -10.08 -12.83
N VAL A 69 -0.11 -11.10 -12.88
CA VAL A 69 -0.28 -11.94 -14.06
C VAL A 69 -0.94 -11.05 -15.09
N ASN A 70 -0.14 -10.72 -16.09
CA ASN A 70 -0.47 -9.85 -17.23
C ASN A 70 -1.52 -10.48 -18.14
#